data_AF-X5MCX2-F1
#
_entry.id   AF-X5MCX2-F1
#
_cell.length_a   1.000
_cell.length_b   1.000
_cell.length_c   1.000
_cell.angle_alpha   90.00
_cell.angle_beta   90.00
_cell.angle_gamma   90.00
#
_symmetry.space_group_name_H-M   'P 1'
#
loop_
_entity.id
_entity.type
_entity.pdbx_description
1 polymer ?
#
loop_
_entity_poly.entity_id
_entity_poly.type
_entity_poly.pdbx_seq_one_letter_code
_entity_poly.pdbx_strand_id
1 'polypeptide(L)'
;MIRALWYFFIVAVLAALTAAIAGVPGDIVATVGDRQIAMSVATALGLVALLVGLAIFAERILSFVMHGPGNAVSFWQSRKEVRGYEALSRGLLAVASGDGQSARRYADKADKLLDQPAMTLLLSAQAAKLNGDEVASGKAFRAMLAAPETHGLALKGLFEHAMTSGDLDQARVHAARALDASPATPWAFEGKFAIEARQGDYEAALETLDKGLGQGLVERTDARRRRAVLLTGLAQSEAAKIEVPDGPRDEEDIDGADTPSVHAIRAGALRHAIEARDLAPDLVPAAALASRLVFEDGRARRAQKIIEDAWARSPHPDLADVFLDIFPVEAAEQRLKRARALAGRNPDHVESHVLVARAAIAARRFDDAREQLIAYAEPFPSRRICMLMAELSEGMGDMGATREWLSRSVKAPADAQWVADGYRTTNWAPVVPTTGAFDAFEWRAPTNAVMPIGSSSTEEAMAQAAEAVVLPAPVEVPAPPTPPAPVEDAPVNRPASTDITPAQVASADNSNEQPAAPAKVAAPAPELMDIHEEIDFMPPRPDDPGPAPFDDEDEDRRASW
;
A
#
# COMPACT_ATOMS: atom_id res chain seq x y z
N MET A 1 55.41 -17.94 10.16
CA MET A 1 56.78 -18.18 9.65
C MET A 1 57.87 -17.77 10.64
N ILE A 2 57.75 -16.61 11.32
CA ILE A 2 58.73 -16.12 12.32
C ILE A 2 59.01 -17.12 13.46
N ARG A 3 57.99 -17.82 13.96
CA ARG A 3 58.16 -18.81 15.05
C ARG A 3 58.99 -20.03 14.61
N ALA A 4 58.83 -20.50 13.36
CA ALA A 4 59.60 -21.64 12.84
C ALA A 4 61.08 -21.30 12.65
N LEU A 5 61.38 -20.07 12.21
CA LEU A 5 62.75 -19.54 12.13
C LEU A 5 63.40 -19.43 13.51
N TRP A 6 62.65 -19.02 14.53
CA TRP A 6 63.16 -18.92 15.90
C TRP A 6 63.51 -20.28 16.52
N TYR A 7 62.76 -21.34 16.21
CA TYR A 7 63.09 -22.70 16.66
C TYR A 7 64.26 -23.31 15.90
N PHE A 8 64.35 -23.06 14.59
CA PHE A 8 65.54 -23.46 13.82
C PHE A 8 66.80 -22.79 14.38
N PHE A 9 66.67 -21.52 14.80
CA PHE A 9 67.74 -20.80 15.48
C PHE A 9 68.10 -21.44 16.83
N ILE A 10 67.14 -21.82 17.67
CA ILE A 10 67.43 -22.50 18.94
C ILE A 10 68.10 -23.86 18.73
N VAL A 11 67.61 -24.67 17.79
CA VAL A 11 68.23 -25.97 17.47
C VAL A 11 69.63 -25.77 16.91
N ALA A 12 69.85 -24.76 16.06
CA ALA A 12 71.17 -24.42 15.56
C ALA A 12 72.12 -23.95 16.68
N VAL A 13 71.62 -23.17 17.65
CA VAL A 13 72.40 -22.73 18.82
C VAL A 13 72.73 -23.91 19.74
N LEU A 14 71.79 -24.84 19.96
CA LEU A 14 72.01 -26.06 20.75
C LEU A 14 73.01 -27.00 20.06
N ALA A 15 72.92 -27.16 18.74
CA ALA A 15 73.86 -27.92 17.94
C ALA A 15 75.27 -27.28 17.91
N ALA A 16 75.34 -25.94 17.87
CA ALA A 16 76.59 -25.21 17.97
C ALA A 16 77.22 -25.33 19.37
N LEU A 17 76.42 -25.30 20.42
CA LEU A 17 76.86 -25.50 21.82
C LEU A 17 77.39 -26.92 22.04
N THR A 18 76.72 -27.96 21.53
CA THR A 18 77.21 -29.34 21.63
C THR A 18 78.48 -29.55 20.81
N ALA A 19 78.58 -28.94 19.62
CA ALA A 19 79.80 -28.98 18.81
C ALA A 19 80.99 -28.24 19.46
N ALA A 20 80.74 -27.13 20.14
CA ALA A 20 81.79 -26.38 20.85
C ALA A 20 82.33 -27.15 22.08
N ILE A 21 81.50 -27.96 22.73
CA ILE A 21 81.88 -28.79 23.89
C ILE A 21 82.60 -30.08 23.46
N ALA A 22 82.52 -30.47 22.18
CA ALA A 22 83.18 -31.66 21.64
C ALA A 22 84.72 -31.65 21.71
N GLY A 23 85.33 -30.48 21.97
CA GLY A 23 86.78 -30.34 22.17
C GLY A 23 87.27 -30.51 23.61
N VAL A 24 86.40 -30.71 24.60
CA VAL A 24 86.78 -30.84 26.02
C VAL A 24 87.00 -32.32 26.37
N PRO A 25 88.22 -32.75 26.76
CA PRO A 25 88.49 -34.14 27.12
C PRO A 25 87.83 -34.49 28.47
N GLY A 26 86.91 -35.45 28.44
CA GLY A 26 86.26 -36.01 29.61
C GLY A 26 85.41 -37.22 29.20
N ASP A 27 85.61 -38.35 29.89
CA ASP A 27 84.86 -39.58 29.66
C ASP A 27 83.81 -39.74 30.77
N ILE A 28 82.55 -39.88 30.39
CA ILE A 28 81.47 -40.28 31.29
C ILE A 28 81.34 -41.79 31.15
N VAL A 29 81.67 -42.51 32.22
CA VAL A 29 81.46 -43.96 32.28
C VAL A 29 80.08 -44.20 32.87
N ALA A 30 79.15 -44.66 32.03
CA ALA A 30 77.84 -45.11 32.46
C ALA A 30 77.87 -46.64 32.61
N THR A 31 77.62 -47.12 33.83
CA THR A 31 77.56 -48.56 34.13
C THR A 31 76.12 -49.03 33.97
N VAL A 32 75.83 -49.85 32.96
CA VAL A 32 74.51 -50.44 32.74
C VAL A 32 74.63 -51.96 32.86
N GLY A 33 74.19 -52.50 34.00
CA GLY A 33 74.42 -53.91 34.34
C GLY A 33 75.93 -54.21 34.46
N ASP A 34 76.40 -55.26 33.78
CA ASP A 34 77.80 -55.70 33.79
C ASP A 34 78.64 -55.12 32.63
N ARG A 35 78.08 -54.16 31.88
CA ARG A 35 78.76 -53.49 30.76
C ARG A 35 79.04 -52.03 31.09
N GLN A 36 80.31 -51.66 30.99
CA GLN A 36 80.75 -50.27 31.05
C GLN A 36 80.74 -49.69 29.64
N ILE A 37 79.89 -48.67 29.43
CA ILE A 37 79.87 -47.91 28.19
C ILE A 37 80.55 -46.58 28.51
N ALA A 38 81.82 -46.46 28.12
CA ALA A 38 82.52 -45.19 28.15
C ALA A 38 82.05 -44.35 26.97
N MET A 39 81.43 -43.21 27.26
CA MET A 39 80.97 -42.26 26.26
C MET A 39 81.56 -40.88 26.53
N SER A 40 81.94 -40.17 25.47
CA SER A 40 82.43 -38.80 25.58
C SER A 40 81.33 -37.89 26.13
N VAL A 41 81.68 -36.93 26.99
CA VAL A 41 80.75 -35.91 27.52
C VAL A 41 79.92 -35.26 26.41
N ALA A 42 80.50 -35.04 25.24
CA ALA A 42 79.83 -34.44 24.09
C ALA A 42 78.73 -35.33 23.52
N THR A 43 78.95 -36.65 23.48
CA THR A 43 77.94 -37.62 23.01
C THR A 43 76.77 -37.73 23.99
N ALA A 44 77.03 -37.70 25.30
CA ALA A 44 75.99 -37.72 26.31
C ALA A 44 75.12 -36.45 26.27
N LEU A 45 75.74 -35.27 26.20
CA LEU A 45 75.03 -33.98 26.05
C LEU A 45 74.24 -33.90 24.74
N GLY A 46 74.81 -34.38 23.63
CA GLY A 46 74.12 -34.45 22.34
C GLY A 46 72.86 -35.32 22.39
N LEU A 47 72.92 -36.46 23.10
CA LEU A 47 71.79 -37.37 23.23
C LEU A 47 70.68 -36.81 24.14
N VAL A 48 71.05 -36.11 25.22
CA VAL A 48 70.10 -35.39 26.07
C VAL A 48 69.44 -34.24 25.30
N ALA A 49 70.21 -33.45 24.55
CA ALA A 49 69.69 -32.39 23.71
C ALA A 49 68.71 -32.92 22.64
N LEU A 50 69.04 -34.06 22.01
CA LEU A 50 68.18 -34.74 21.05
C LEU A 50 66.86 -35.18 21.69
N LEU A 51 66.90 -35.81 22.88
CA LEU A 51 65.71 -36.26 23.60
C LEU A 51 64.80 -35.10 24.02
N VAL A 52 65.38 -34.01 24.53
CA VAL A 52 64.62 -32.80 24.88
C VAL A 52 63.99 -32.18 23.63
N GLY A 53 64.74 -32.13 22.52
CA GLY A 53 64.20 -31.66 21.22
C GLY A 53 63.04 -32.51 20.73
N LEU A 54 63.15 -33.84 20.82
CA LEU A 54 62.10 -34.79 20.47
C LEU A 54 60.87 -34.67 21.38
N ALA A 55 61.06 -34.47 22.69
CA ALA A 55 59.96 -34.29 23.63
C ALA A 55 59.16 -33.01 23.34
N ILE A 56 59.84 -31.88 23.10
CA ILE A 56 59.20 -30.62 22.72
C ILE A 56 58.48 -30.76 21.37
N PHE A 57 59.09 -31.46 20.42
CA PHE A 57 58.50 -31.70 19.11
C PHE A 57 57.25 -32.60 19.19
N ALA A 58 57.32 -33.67 19.99
CA ALA A 58 56.20 -34.57 20.23
C ALA A 58 55.03 -33.85 20.92
N GLU A 59 55.31 -33.04 21.94
CA GLU A 59 54.28 -32.25 22.63
C GLU A 59 53.61 -31.24 21.67
N ARG A 60 54.37 -30.67 20.73
CA ARG A 60 53.84 -29.76 19.71
C ARG A 60 52.98 -30.44 18.67
N ILE A 61 53.38 -31.62 18.19
CA ILE A 61 52.55 -32.43 17.29
C ILE A 61 51.25 -32.77 18.01
N LEU A 62 51.32 -33.20 19.27
CA LEU A 62 50.16 -33.57 20.05
C LEU A 62 49.24 -32.38 20.30
N SER A 63 49.79 -31.22 20.65
CA SER A 63 49.03 -29.97 20.84
C SER A 63 48.40 -29.50 19.52
N PHE A 64 49.08 -29.58 18.38
CA PHE A 64 48.54 -29.22 17.06
C PHE A 64 47.43 -30.17 16.60
N VAL A 65 47.56 -31.47 16.84
CA VAL A 65 46.54 -32.45 16.49
C VAL A 65 45.31 -32.31 17.40
N MET A 66 45.49 -31.99 18.70
CA MET A 66 44.36 -31.80 19.61
C MET A 66 43.69 -30.41 19.51
N HIS A 67 44.44 -29.32 19.31
CA HIS A 67 43.91 -27.95 19.28
C HIS A 67 43.74 -27.37 17.87
N GLY A 68 44.32 -27.99 16.84
CA GLY A 68 44.16 -27.62 15.43
C GLY A 68 42.76 -27.79 14.83
N PRO A 69 41.96 -28.83 15.18
CA PRO A 69 40.67 -29.01 14.52
C PRO A 69 39.68 -27.87 14.81
N GLY A 70 39.69 -27.27 16.01
CA GLY A 70 38.79 -26.15 16.34
C GLY A 70 39.05 -24.86 15.55
N ASN A 71 40.32 -24.51 15.31
CA ASN A 71 40.69 -23.30 14.57
C ASN A 71 40.56 -23.44 13.05
N ALA A 72 40.67 -24.68 12.53
CA ALA A 72 40.40 -24.94 11.13
C ALA A 72 38.89 -24.89 10.83
N VAL A 73 38.05 -25.48 11.68
CA VAL A 73 36.59 -25.49 11.49
C VAL A 73 36.02 -24.06 11.48
N SER A 74 36.45 -23.20 12.40
CA SER A 74 35.99 -21.80 12.46
C SER A 74 36.38 -21.00 11.20
N PHE A 75 37.61 -21.15 10.69
CA PHE A 75 38.03 -20.47 9.45
C PHE A 75 37.22 -20.90 8.22
N TRP A 76 36.85 -22.18 8.14
CA TRP A 76 36.01 -22.70 7.05
C TRP A 76 34.55 -22.23 7.18
N GLN A 77 34.01 -22.18 8.40
CA GLN A 77 32.69 -21.62 8.67
C GLN A 77 32.62 -20.14 8.27
N SER A 78 33.60 -19.31 8.67
CA SER A 78 33.63 -17.90 8.27
C SER A 78 33.66 -17.71 6.75
N ARG A 79 34.38 -18.56 6.01
CA ARG A 79 34.37 -18.52 4.54
C ARG A 79 33.04 -18.97 3.93
N LYS A 80 32.36 -19.94 4.53
CA LYS A 80 31.01 -20.37 4.11
C LYS A 80 30.03 -19.21 4.27
N GLU A 81 30.10 -18.52 5.40
CA GLU A 81 29.22 -17.39 5.75
C GLU A 81 29.44 -16.19 4.82
N VAL A 82 30.69 -15.77 4.59
CA VAL A 82 31.02 -14.68 3.65
C VAL A 82 30.45 -14.94 2.26
N ARG A 83 30.62 -16.16 1.73
CA ARG A 83 30.05 -16.55 0.43
C ARG A 83 28.53 -16.63 0.46
N GLY A 84 27.95 -16.96 1.61
CA GLY A 84 26.51 -16.97 1.83
C GLY A 84 25.91 -15.57 1.73
N TYR A 85 26.47 -14.58 2.44
CA TYR A 85 26.03 -13.18 2.34
C TYR A 85 26.30 -12.57 0.97
N GLU A 86 27.39 -12.98 0.31
CA GLU A 86 27.68 -12.59 -1.07
C GLU A 86 26.63 -13.14 -2.06
N ALA A 87 26.16 -14.37 -1.84
CA ALA A 87 25.05 -14.94 -2.62
C ALA A 87 23.73 -14.22 -2.30
N LEU A 88 23.45 -13.95 -1.03
CA LEU A 88 22.25 -13.25 -0.58
C LEU A 88 22.16 -11.83 -1.18
N SER A 89 23.24 -11.04 -1.10
CA SER A 89 23.31 -9.69 -1.67
C SER A 89 23.12 -9.68 -3.19
N ARG A 90 23.76 -10.61 -3.92
CA ARG A 90 23.52 -10.77 -5.36
C ARG A 90 22.10 -11.20 -5.68
N GLY A 91 21.51 -12.06 -4.85
CA GLY A 91 20.12 -12.47 -4.98
C GLY A 91 19.16 -11.30 -4.79
N LEU A 92 19.37 -10.48 -3.78
CA LEU A 92 18.57 -9.27 -3.55
C LEU A 92 18.71 -8.27 -4.70
N LEU A 93 19.92 -8.10 -5.26
CA LEU A 93 20.12 -7.27 -6.45
C LEU A 93 19.38 -7.82 -7.66
N ALA A 94 19.39 -9.15 -7.86
CA ALA A 94 18.63 -9.80 -8.92
C ALA A 94 17.10 -9.64 -8.74
N VAL A 95 16.61 -9.67 -7.49
CA VAL A 95 15.21 -9.36 -7.18
C VAL A 95 14.89 -7.91 -7.56
N ALA A 96 15.75 -6.96 -7.18
CA ALA A 96 15.57 -5.54 -7.49
C ALA A 96 15.61 -5.26 -9.01
N SER A 97 16.40 -6.03 -9.77
CA SER A 97 16.45 -5.92 -11.23
C SER A 97 15.36 -6.73 -11.96
N GLY A 98 14.50 -7.45 -11.24
CA GLY A 98 13.46 -8.31 -11.81
C GLY A 98 13.98 -9.60 -12.45
N ASP A 99 15.25 -9.98 -12.24
CA ASP A 99 15.82 -11.24 -12.75
C ASP A 99 15.48 -12.38 -11.77
N GLY A 100 14.27 -12.92 -11.92
CA GLY A 100 13.76 -14.01 -11.09
C GLY A 100 14.60 -15.29 -11.16
N GLN A 101 15.22 -15.60 -12.30
CA GLN A 101 15.99 -16.84 -12.45
C GLN A 101 17.33 -16.75 -11.73
N SER A 102 18.05 -15.64 -11.86
CA SER A 102 19.26 -15.39 -11.07
C SER A 102 18.93 -15.29 -9.59
N ALA A 103 17.83 -14.61 -9.21
CA ALA A 103 17.37 -14.54 -7.83
C ALA A 103 17.17 -15.94 -7.23
N ARG A 104 16.51 -16.86 -7.95
CA ARG A 104 16.31 -18.26 -7.51
C ARG A 104 17.64 -18.98 -7.30
N ARG A 105 18.56 -18.88 -8.26
CA ARG A 105 19.89 -19.53 -8.16
C ARG A 105 20.69 -19.02 -6.96
N TYR A 106 20.65 -17.71 -6.72
CA TYR A 106 21.33 -17.11 -5.58
C TYR A 106 20.64 -17.41 -4.25
N ALA A 107 19.30 -17.53 -4.24
CA ALA A 107 18.53 -17.99 -3.08
C ALA A 107 18.95 -19.41 -2.67
N ASP A 108 18.94 -20.36 -3.61
CA ASP A 108 19.33 -21.76 -3.35
C ASP A 108 20.80 -21.87 -2.89
N LYS A 109 21.67 -20.98 -3.40
CA LYS A 109 23.07 -20.91 -2.98
C LYS A 109 23.21 -20.33 -1.58
N ALA A 110 22.48 -19.27 -1.24
CA ALA A 110 22.46 -18.66 0.08
C ALA A 110 21.92 -19.66 1.12
N ASP A 111 20.84 -20.38 0.81
CA ASP A 111 20.20 -21.37 1.69
C ASP A 111 21.13 -22.54 2.05
N LYS A 112 21.99 -22.98 1.11
CA LYS A 112 23.01 -24.00 1.38
C LYS A 112 24.19 -23.49 2.22
N LEU A 113 24.47 -22.18 2.14
CA LEU A 113 25.67 -21.57 2.71
C LEU A 113 25.41 -20.95 4.08
N LEU A 114 24.23 -20.40 4.31
CA LEU A 114 23.82 -19.73 5.54
C LEU A 114 22.92 -20.64 6.36
N ASP A 115 23.19 -20.72 7.66
CA ASP A 115 22.30 -21.37 8.63
C ASP A 115 21.30 -20.34 9.20
N GLN A 116 20.81 -19.42 8.35
CA GLN A 116 19.88 -18.34 8.69
C GLN A 116 18.60 -18.47 7.86
N PRO A 117 17.62 -19.27 8.34
CA PRO A 117 16.44 -19.60 7.54
C PRO A 117 15.59 -18.37 7.18
N ALA A 118 15.57 -17.34 8.03
CA ALA A 118 14.75 -16.15 7.84
C ALA A 118 15.02 -15.41 6.51
N MET A 119 16.28 -15.02 6.27
CA MET A 119 16.65 -14.21 5.11
C MET A 119 16.68 -15.03 3.81
N THR A 120 17.11 -16.30 3.89
CA THR A 120 17.16 -17.19 2.73
C THR A 120 15.75 -17.56 2.27
N LEU A 121 14.83 -17.83 3.20
CA LEU A 121 13.43 -18.09 2.88
C LEU A 121 12.75 -16.86 2.25
N LEU A 122 12.99 -15.65 2.77
CA LEU A 122 12.45 -14.44 2.16
C LEU A 122 12.95 -14.26 0.71
N LEU A 123 14.26 -14.40 0.49
CA LEU A 123 14.82 -14.30 -0.87
C LEU A 123 14.23 -15.38 -1.79
N SER A 124 14.03 -16.60 -1.27
CA SER A 124 13.41 -17.70 -2.01
C SER A 124 11.95 -17.40 -2.39
N ALA A 125 11.18 -16.79 -1.49
CA ALA A 125 9.79 -16.39 -1.72
C ALA A 125 9.69 -15.30 -2.79
N GLN A 126 10.53 -14.26 -2.70
CA GLN A 126 10.57 -13.18 -3.70
C GLN A 126 11.03 -13.69 -5.07
N ALA A 127 12.05 -14.56 -5.11
CA ALA A 127 12.48 -15.19 -6.35
C ALA A 127 11.37 -16.05 -6.97
N ALA A 128 10.61 -16.80 -6.17
CA ALA A 128 9.47 -17.57 -6.64
C ALA A 128 8.37 -16.66 -7.21
N LYS A 129 8.03 -15.55 -6.51
CA LYS A 129 7.06 -14.55 -6.97
C LYS A 129 7.47 -13.94 -8.32
N LEU A 130 8.73 -13.55 -8.49
CA LEU A 130 9.24 -13.01 -9.77
C LEU A 130 9.16 -14.02 -10.93
N ASN A 131 9.27 -15.31 -10.64
CA ASN A 131 9.15 -16.36 -11.65
C ASN A 131 7.70 -16.82 -11.90
N GLY A 132 6.71 -16.24 -11.21
CA GLY A 132 5.31 -16.69 -11.27
C GLY A 132 5.07 -18.05 -10.63
N ASP A 133 6.00 -18.56 -9.80
CA ASP A 133 5.88 -19.82 -9.08
C ASP A 133 5.17 -19.58 -7.73
N GLU A 134 3.86 -19.34 -7.82
CA GLU A 134 3.00 -19.05 -6.66
C GLU A 134 3.01 -20.16 -5.60
N VAL A 135 3.14 -21.42 -6.02
CA VAL A 135 3.19 -22.57 -5.12
C VAL A 135 4.47 -22.56 -4.28
N ALA A 136 5.62 -22.34 -4.90
CA ALA A 136 6.88 -22.25 -4.16
C ALA A 136 6.92 -20.99 -3.28
N SER A 137 6.38 -19.87 -3.76
CA SER A 137 6.25 -18.62 -3.00
C SER A 137 5.44 -18.83 -1.72
N GLY A 138 4.23 -19.38 -1.83
CA GLY A 138 3.37 -19.68 -0.69
C GLY A 138 3.96 -20.74 0.26
N LYS A 139 4.76 -21.69 -0.24
CA LYS A 139 5.49 -22.64 0.61
C LYS A 139 6.60 -21.95 1.41
N ALA A 140 7.37 -21.07 0.77
CA ALA A 140 8.44 -20.31 1.43
C ALA A 140 7.88 -19.38 2.53
N PHE A 141 6.81 -18.63 2.24
CA PHE A 141 6.17 -17.80 3.27
C PHE A 141 5.58 -18.63 4.42
N ARG A 142 5.00 -19.80 4.17
CA ARG A 142 4.55 -20.69 5.25
C ARG A 142 5.71 -21.18 6.12
N ALA A 143 6.85 -21.52 5.53
CA ALA A 143 8.05 -21.91 6.29
C ALA A 143 8.55 -20.75 7.19
N MET A 144 8.44 -19.51 6.72
CA MET A 144 8.79 -18.31 7.49
C MET A 144 7.88 -18.07 8.71
N LEU A 145 6.73 -18.75 8.85
CA LEU A 145 5.90 -18.66 10.06
C LEU A 145 6.52 -19.36 11.28
N ALA A 146 7.52 -20.24 11.08
CA ALA A 146 8.15 -20.98 12.16
C ALA A 146 9.04 -20.11 13.07
N ALA A 147 9.57 -19.00 12.56
CA ALA A 147 10.43 -18.09 13.30
C ALA A 147 9.69 -16.78 13.66
N PRO A 148 9.73 -16.33 14.93
CA PRO A 148 9.04 -15.11 15.35
C PRO A 148 9.44 -13.85 14.57
N GLU A 149 10.72 -13.75 14.23
CA GLU A 149 11.32 -12.61 13.52
C GLU A 149 10.80 -12.43 12.07
N THR A 150 10.37 -13.52 11.42
CA THR A 150 9.81 -13.47 10.06
C THR A 150 8.29 -13.53 10.00
N HIS A 151 7.63 -13.73 11.13
CA HIS A 151 6.20 -14.01 11.20
C HIS A 151 5.35 -12.89 10.55
N GLY A 152 5.60 -11.62 10.88
CA GLY A 152 4.84 -10.49 10.33
C GLY A 152 4.98 -10.35 8.80
N LEU A 153 6.19 -10.56 8.28
CA LEU A 153 6.46 -10.50 6.84
C LEU A 153 5.86 -11.70 6.10
N ALA A 154 5.94 -12.89 6.70
CA ALA A 154 5.31 -14.10 6.19
C ALA A 154 3.80 -13.93 6.05
N LEU A 155 3.13 -13.37 7.08
CA LEU A 155 1.69 -13.10 7.05
C LEU A 155 1.33 -12.10 5.94
N LYS A 156 2.14 -11.07 5.72
CA LYS A 156 1.94 -10.14 4.60
C LYS A 156 2.03 -10.83 3.24
N GLY A 157 3.06 -11.67 3.04
CA GLY A 157 3.22 -12.42 1.80
C GLY A 157 2.07 -13.40 1.53
N LEU A 158 1.60 -14.09 2.56
CA LEU A 158 0.44 -14.99 2.47
C LEU A 158 -0.86 -14.23 2.22
N PHE A 159 -1.04 -13.07 2.84
CA PHE A 159 -2.15 -12.17 2.57
C PHE A 159 -2.19 -11.75 1.10
N GLU A 160 -1.07 -11.28 0.54
CA GLU A 160 -0.99 -10.87 -0.87
C GLU A 160 -1.28 -12.05 -1.83
N HIS A 161 -0.78 -13.24 -1.50
CA HIS A 161 -1.04 -14.46 -2.26
C HIS A 161 -2.53 -14.84 -2.23
N ALA A 162 -3.16 -14.79 -1.06
CA ALA A 162 -4.59 -15.05 -0.89
C ALA A 162 -5.46 -14.02 -1.63
N MET A 163 -5.11 -12.73 -1.56
CA MET A 163 -5.77 -11.66 -2.31
C MET A 163 -5.68 -11.87 -3.83
N THR A 164 -4.52 -12.28 -4.33
CA THR A 164 -4.30 -12.58 -5.76
C THR A 164 -5.10 -13.81 -6.20
N SER A 165 -5.22 -14.81 -5.31
CA SER A 165 -5.98 -16.04 -5.56
C SER A 165 -7.49 -15.86 -5.41
N GLY A 166 -7.95 -14.70 -4.92
CA GLY A 166 -9.36 -14.42 -4.63
C GLY A 166 -9.90 -15.07 -3.35
N ASP A 167 -9.05 -15.69 -2.54
CA ASP A 167 -9.41 -16.32 -1.28
C ASP A 167 -9.44 -15.26 -0.16
N LEU A 168 -10.54 -14.51 -0.12
CA LEU A 168 -10.72 -13.42 0.85
C LEU A 168 -10.78 -13.92 2.29
N ASP A 169 -11.24 -15.15 2.52
CA ASP A 169 -11.34 -15.72 3.87
C ASP A 169 -9.94 -16.00 4.44
N GLN A 170 -9.05 -16.63 3.66
CA GLN A 170 -7.66 -16.80 4.08
C GLN A 170 -6.93 -15.47 4.21
N ALA A 171 -7.14 -14.53 3.28
CA ALA A 171 -6.57 -13.20 3.38
C ALA A 171 -6.98 -12.51 4.70
N ARG A 172 -8.27 -12.55 5.05
CA ARG A 172 -8.79 -12.01 6.31
C ARG A 172 -8.11 -12.66 7.52
N VAL A 173 -7.95 -13.99 7.52
CA VAL A 173 -7.28 -14.73 8.61
C VAL A 173 -5.81 -14.28 8.76
N HIS A 174 -5.08 -14.13 7.65
CA HIS A 174 -3.69 -13.67 7.70
C HIS A 174 -3.56 -12.23 8.20
N ALA A 175 -4.45 -11.33 7.78
CA ALA A 175 -4.49 -9.96 8.26
C ALA A 175 -4.86 -9.89 9.75
N ALA A 176 -5.84 -10.68 10.20
CA ALA A 176 -6.23 -10.77 11.62
C ALA A 176 -5.06 -11.24 12.49
N ARG A 177 -4.38 -12.33 12.09
CA ARG A 177 -3.18 -12.82 12.79
C ARG A 177 -2.05 -11.80 12.87
N ALA A 178 -1.91 -10.96 11.84
CA ALA A 178 -0.90 -9.89 11.84
C ALA A 178 -1.25 -8.78 12.84
N LEU A 179 -2.54 -8.44 12.98
CA LEU A 179 -3.02 -7.49 13.98
C LEU A 179 -2.90 -8.04 15.41
N ASP A 180 -3.15 -9.34 15.61
CA ASP A 180 -2.98 -9.99 16.91
C ASP A 180 -1.51 -10.00 17.35
N ALA A 181 -0.57 -10.17 16.41
CA ALA A 181 0.86 -10.13 16.69
C ALA A 181 1.38 -8.70 16.88
N SER A 182 0.90 -7.75 16.08
CA SER A 182 1.29 -6.33 16.15
C SER A 182 0.09 -5.44 15.80
N PRO A 183 -0.62 -4.88 16.79
CA PRO A 183 -1.82 -4.07 16.57
C PRO A 183 -1.59 -2.82 15.72
N ALA A 184 -0.39 -2.24 15.76
CA ALA A 184 -0.01 -1.04 15.00
C ALA A 184 0.49 -1.38 13.59
N THR A 185 -0.24 -2.23 12.85
CA THR A 185 0.15 -2.69 11.50
C THR A 185 -0.83 -2.17 10.43
N PRO A 186 -0.51 -1.07 9.71
CA PRO A 186 -1.45 -0.40 8.81
C PRO A 186 -1.98 -1.29 7.68
N TRP A 187 -1.11 -2.07 7.02
CA TRP A 187 -1.52 -2.93 5.90
C TRP A 187 -2.50 -4.03 6.34
N ALA A 188 -2.33 -4.55 7.56
CA ALA A 188 -3.16 -5.61 8.09
C ALA A 188 -4.53 -5.06 8.52
N PHE A 189 -4.53 -3.86 9.11
CA PHE A 189 -5.75 -3.11 9.41
C PHE A 189 -6.55 -2.82 8.12
N GLU A 190 -5.94 -2.16 7.13
CA GLU A 190 -6.63 -1.79 5.90
C GLU A 190 -7.09 -3.03 5.12
N GLY A 191 -6.26 -4.08 5.06
CA GLY A 191 -6.62 -5.34 4.40
C GLY A 191 -7.82 -6.02 5.07
N LYS A 192 -7.80 -6.17 6.40
CA LYS A 192 -8.90 -6.78 7.14
C LYS A 192 -10.19 -5.95 7.02
N PHE A 193 -10.10 -4.64 7.21
CA PHE A 193 -11.22 -3.69 7.10
C PHE A 193 -11.86 -3.74 5.71
N ALA A 194 -11.06 -3.70 4.65
CA ALA A 194 -11.55 -3.72 3.28
C ALA A 194 -12.25 -5.05 2.95
N ILE A 195 -11.72 -6.18 3.41
CA ILE A 195 -12.36 -7.50 3.22
C ILE A 195 -13.68 -7.57 3.99
N GLU A 196 -13.70 -7.16 5.26
CA GLU A 196 -14.92 -7.10 6.09
C GLU A 196 -16.02 -6.27 5.42
N ALA A 197 -15.68 -5.06 4.98
CA ALA A 197 -16.62 -4.18 4.29
C ALA A 197 -17.10 -4.79 2.96
N ARG A 198 -16.22 -5.44 2.19
CA ARG A 198 -16.55 -6.08 0.91
C ARG A 198 -17.47 -7.29 1.09
N GLN A 199 -17.29 -8.06 2.16
CA GLN A 199 -18.14 -9.21 2.49
C GLN A 199 -19.52 -8.80 3.03
N GLY A 200 -19.70 -7.51 3.36
CA GLY A 200 -20.93 -7.01 3.99
C GLY A 200 -20.97 -7.22 5.50
N ASP A 201 -19.87 -7.65 6.11
CA ASP A 201 -19.70 -7.83 7.56
C ASP A 201 -19.45 -6.48 8.23
N TYR A 202 -20.39 -5.54 8.08
CA TYR A 202 -20.21 -4.15 8.53
C TYR A 202 -20.01 -4.02 10.04
N GLU A 203 -20.57 -4.92 10.85
CA GLU A 203 -20.35 -4.97 12.29
C GLU A 203 -18.88 -5.29 12.63
N ALA A 204 -18.30 -6.29 11.98
CA ALA A 204 -16.89 -6.63 12.15
C ALA A 204 -15.97 -5.50 11.66
N ALA A 205 -16.34 -4.85 10.54
CA ALA A 205 -15.63 -3.69 10.03
C ALA A 205 -15.64 -2.51 11.02
N LEU A 206 -16.77 -2.28 11.72
CA LEU A 206 -16.88 -1.26 12.76
C LEU A 206 -15.95 -1.54 13.94
N GLU A 207 -15.89 -2.80 14.41
CA GLU A 207 -14.95 -3.19 15.46
C GLU A 207 -13.49 -3.01 15.04
N THR A 208 -13.16 -3.40 13.80
CA THR A 208 -11.82 -3.21 13.24
C THR A 208 -11.49 -1.72 13.17
N LEU A 209 -12.42 -0.87 12.72
CA LEU A 209 -12.26 0.58 12.66
C LEU A 209 -12.01 1.20 14.04
N ASP A 210 -12.77 0.80 15.05
CA ASP A 210 -12.62 1.29 16.43
C ASP A 210 -11.24 0.89 17.02
N LYS A 211 -10.76 -0.32 16.72
CA LYS A 211 -9.40 -0.76 17.06
C LYS A 211 -8.34 0.07 16.33
N GLY A 212 -8.51 0.30 15.02
CA GLY A 212 -7.60 1.12 14.22
C GLY A 212 -7.51 2.56 14.71
N LEU A 213 -8.64 3.16 15.11
CA LEU A 213 -8.68 4.48 15.73
C LEU A 213 -7.93 4.49 17.07
N GLY A 214 -8.14 3.48 17.91
CA GLY A 214 -7.43 3.34 19.20
C GLY A 214 -5.91 3.19 19.06
N GLN A 215 -5.45 2.60 17.95
CA GLN A 215 -4.02 2.44 17.62
C GLN A 215 -3.44 3.63 16.82
N GLY A 216 -4.24 4.66 16.51
CA GLY A 216 -3.80 5.80 15.71
C GLY A 216 -3.53 5.49 14.24
N LEU A 217 -4.07 4.39 13.71
CA LEU A 217 -3.97 4.00 12.29
C LEU A 217 -4.93 4.80 11.39
N VAL A 218 -5.98 5.39 11.98
CA VAL A 218 -6.98 6.20 11.28
C VAL A 218 -7.19 7.50 12.06
N GLU A 219 -7.30 8.61 11.34
CA GLU A 219 -7.60 9.92 11.91
C GLU A 219 -9.09 9.99 12.35
N ARG A 220 -9.44 10.83 13.32
CA ARG A 220 -10.79 10.88 13.91
C ARG A 220 -11.87 11.27 12.89
N THR A 221 -11.57 12.20 11.99
CA THR A 221 -12.51 12.64 10.95
C THR A 221 -12.73 11.56 9.90
N ASP A 222 -11.66 10.88 9.47
CA ASP A 222 -11.75 9.73 8.56
C ASP A 222 -12.52 8.58 9.20
N ALA A 223 -12.22 8.24 10.46
CA ALA A 223 -12.94 7.21 11.19
C ALA A 223 -14.43 7.55 11.34
N ARG A 224 -14.77 8.81 11.60
CA ARG A 224 -16.17 9.26 11.67
C ARG A 224 -16.89 9.07 10.34
N ARG A 225 -16.26 9.40 9.21
CA ARG A 225 -16.82 9.20 7.87
C ARG A 225 -16.94 7.71 7.52
N ARG A 226 -15.89 6.91 7.73
CA ARG A 226 -15.92 5.46 7.50
C ARG A 226 -17.00 4.78 8.35
N ARG A 227 -17.17 5.18 9.61
CA ARG A 227 -18.25 4.71 10.50
C ARG A 227 -19.62 5.02 9.93
N ALA A 228 -19.85 6.23 9.43
CA ALA A 228 -21.13 6.62 8.83
C ALA A 228 -21.46 5.77 7.59
N VAL A 229 -20.47 5.51 6.73
CA VAL A 229 -20.62 4.66 5.53
C VAL A 229 -20.96 3.22 5.91
N LEU A 230 -20.25 2.65 6.89
CA LEU A 230 -20.53 1.29 7.39
C LEU A 230 -21.93 1.17 8.01
N LEU A 231 -22.33 2.13 8.85
CA LEU A 231 -23.65 2.16 9.47
C LEU A 231 -24.77 2.33 8.44
N THR A 232 -24.52 3.07 7.36
CA THR A 232 -25.46 3.17 6.23
C THR A 232 -25.60 1.83 5.53
N GLY A 233 -24.49 1.14 5.26
CA GLY A 233 -24.49 -0.21 4.69
C GLY A 233 -25.21 -1.23 5.57
N LEU A 234 -24.99 -1.17 6.88
CA LEU A 234 -25.65 -2.02 7.87
C LEU A 234 -27.16 -1.76 7.90
N ALA A 235 -27.57 -0.49 7.97
CA ALA A 235 -28.98 -0.14 7.91
C ALA A 235 -29.66 -0.56 6.59
N GLN A 236 -28.95 -0.48 5.46
CA GLN A 236 -29.45 -0.97 4.17
C GLN A 236 -29.63 -2.49 4.18
N SER A 237 -28.66 -3.25 4.70
CA SER A 237 -28.73 -4.71 4.74
C SER A 237 -29.82 -5.19 5.71
N GLU A 238 -30.00 -4.52 6.84
CA GLU A 238 -31.10 -4.76 7.78
C GLU A 238 -32.46 -4.42 7.17
N ALA A 239 -32.59 -3.29 6.47
CA ALA A 239 -33.82 -2.92 5.79
C ALA A 239 -34.19 -3.91 4.66
N ALA A 240 -33.20 -4.38 3.89
CA ALA A 240 -33.41 -5.37 2.83
C ALA A 240 -33.93 -6.71 3.38
N LYS A 241 -33.56 -7.11 4.60
CA LYS A 241 -34.09 -8.31 5.27
C LYS A 241 -35.59 -8.20 5.60
N ILE A 242 -36.13 -6.97 5.69
CA ILE A 242 -37.55 -6.72 5.99
C ILE A 242 -38.40 -6.77 4.70
N GLU A 243 -37.85 -6.35 3.57
CA GLU A 243 -38.58 -6.27 2.28
C GLU A 243 -38.82 -7.65 1.63
N VAL A 244 -38.03 -8.67 1.99
CA VAL A 244 -38.29 -10.05 1.55
C VAL A 244 -39.61 -10.50 2.20
N PRO A 245 -40.68 -10.76 1.42
CA PRO A 245 -41.91 -11.28 1.99
C PRO A 245 -41.56 -12.61 2.64
N ASP A 246 -41.86 -12.74 3.94
CA ASP A 246 -41.94 -14.05 4.55
C ASP A 246 -42.81 -14.91 3.61
N GLY A 247 -42.21 -15.95 3.00
CA GLY A 247 -43.00 -17.09 2.55
C GLY A 247 -43.86 -17.57 3.73
N PRO A 248 -45.00 -18.24 3.49
CA PRO A 248 -45.98 -18.55 4.53
C PRO A 248 -45.27 -19.10 5.77
N ARG A 249 -45.15 -18.25 6.79
CA ARG A 249 -44.75 -18.66 8.13
C ARG A 249 -46.01 -19.26 8.70
N ASP A 250 -46.08 -20.59 8.67
CA ASP A 250 -47.06 -21.30 9.47
C ASP A 250 -46.92 -20.78 10.90
N GLU A 251 -48.02 -20.26 11.46
CA GLU A 251 -48.09 -19.55 12.75
C GLU A 251 -47.68 -20.44 13.96
N GLU A 252 -47.16 -21.65 13.73
CA GLU A 252 -46.77 -22.64 14.73
C GLU A 252 -45.28 -22.66 15.09
N ASP A 253 -44.39 -21.96 14.38
CA ASP A 253 -42.94 -21.91 14.71
C ASP A 253 -42.54 -20.74 15.65
N ILE A 254 -43.43 -20.39 16.60
CA ILE A 254 -43.10 -19.48 17.69
C ILE A 254 -42.53 -20.30 18.85
N ASP A 255 -41.27 -20.72 18.75
CA ASP A 255 -40.43 -21.13 19.90
C ASP A 255 -38.93 -21.29 19.54
N GLY A 256 -38.42 -20.53 18.56
CA GLY A 256 -36.99 -20.43 18.25
C GLY A 256 -36.38 -19.12 18.77
N ALA A 257 -35.70 -19.16 19.91
CA ALA A 257 -35.25 -17.99 20.68
C ALA A 257 -34.17 -17.07 20.03
N ASP A 258 -33.69 -17.37 18.82
CA ASP A 258 -32.48 -16.73 18.27
C ASP A 258 -32.70 -15.88 17.01
N THR A 259 -33.92 -15.75 16.49
CA THR A 259 -34.20 -14.85 15.35
C THR A 259 -34.78 -13.52 15.83
N PRO A 260 -34.11 -12.37 15.59
CA PRO A 260 -34.67 -11.07 15.93
C PRO A 260 -36.02 -10.85 15.25
N SER A 261 -37.01 -10.34 16.00
CA SER A 261 -38.31 -9.99 15.42
C SER A 261 -38.14 -8.91 14.34
N VAL A 262 -39.03 -8.88 13.34
CA VAL A 262 -39.03 -7.86 12.28
C VAL A 262 -39.04 -6.44 12.85
N HIS A 263 -39.73 -6.24 13.98
CA HIS A 263 -39.73 -4.96 14.69
C HIS A 263 -38.35 -4.59 15.25
N ALA A 264 -37.62 -5.55 15.81
CA ALA A 264 -36.26 -5.34 16.32
C ALA A 264 -35.27 -5.01 15.19
N ILE A 265 -35.35 -5.71 14.06
CA ILE A 265 -34.52 -5.43 12.86
C ILE A 265 -34.79 -4.01 12.36
N ARG A 266 -36.07 -3.61 12.26
CA ARG A 266 -36.45 -2.25 11.85
C ARG A 266 -35.91 -1.20 12.81
N ALA A 267 -36.01 -1.42 14.12
CA ALA A 267 -35.50 -0.51 15.13
C ALA A 267 -33.96 -0.38 15.07
N GLY A 268 -33.27 -1.49 14.79
CA GLY A 268 -31.82 -1.53 14.52
C GLY A 268 -31.45 -0.68 13.30
N ALA A 269 -32.06 -0.94 12.15
CA ALA A 269 -31.81 -0.23 10.90
C ALA A 269 -32.03 1.28 11.06
N LEU A 270 -33.13 1.66 11.72
CA LEU A 270 -33.47 3.04 12.00
C LEU A 270 -32.41 3.72 12.88
N ARG A 271 -31.93 3.04 13.94
CA ARG A 271 -30.89 3.56 14.82
C ARG A 271 -29.59 3.79 14.05
N HIS A 272 -29.14 2.77 13.31
CA HIS A 272 -27.91 2.85 12.52
C HIS A 272 -27.98 3.94 11.45
N ALA A 273 -29.12 4.10 10.76
CA ALA A 273 -29.29 5.15 9.75
C ALA A 273 -29.27 6.56 10.34
N ILE A 274 -29.90 6.78 11.51
CA ILE A 274 -29.88 8.08 12.20
C ILE A 274 -28.44 8.41 12.65
N GLU A 275 -27.76 7.44 13.27
CA GLU A 275 -26.37 7.61 13.70
C GLU A 275 -25.45 7.93 12.53
N ALA A 276 -25.57 7.21 11.40
CA ALA A 276 -24.81 7.47 10.18
C ALA A 276 -24.98 8.92 9.69
N ARG A 277 -26.24 9.40 9.63
CA ARG A 277 -26.58 10.76 9.21
C ARG A 277 -26.02 11.83 10.16
N ASP A 278 -26.01 11.57 11.46
CA ASP A 278 -25.46 12.49 12.45
C ASP A 278 -23.91 12.51 12.42
N LEU A 279 -23.28 11.38 12.06
CA LEU A 279 -21.84 11.27 11.86
C LEU A 279 -21.37 11.93 10.56
N ALA A 280 -22.07 11.74 9.43
CA ALA A 280 -21.75 12.35 8.14
C ALA A 280 -22.98 13.04 7.53
N PRO A 281 -23.27 14.31 7.89
CA PRO A 281 -24.43 15.05 7.39
C PRO A 281 -24.42 15.34 5.89
N ASP A 282 -23.27 15.23 5.24
CA ASP A 282 -23.02 15.38 3.81
C ASP A 282 -23.22 14.07 3.03
N LEU A 283 -23.29 12.92 3.72
CA LEU A 283 -23.56 11.61 3.11
C LEU A 283 -25.05 11.47 2.77
N VAL A 284 -25.42 11.88 1.55
CA VAL A 284 -26.80 11.84 1.05
C VAL A 284 -27.50 10.48 1.22
N PRO A 285 -26.87 9.33 0.90
CA PRO A 285 -27.50 8.01 1.07
C PRO A 285 -27.95 7.73 2.51
N ALA A 286 -27.17 8.16 3.50
CA ALA A 286 -27.51 8.03 4.92
C ALA A 286 -28.75 8.86 5.26
N ALA A 287 -28.81 10.13 4.81
CA ALA A 287 -29.95 11.00 5.05
C ALA A 287 -31.23 10.50 4.35
N ALA A 288 -31.14 10.00 3.12
CA ALA A 288 -32.26 9.44 2.38
C ALA A 288 -32.82 8.19 3.09
N LEU A 289 -31.94 7.24 3.45
CA LEU A 289 -32.32 6.02 4.15
C LEU A 289 -32.94 6.31 5.54
N ALA A 290 -32.30 7.18 6.32
CA ALA A 290 -32.81 7.58 7.63
C ALA A 290 -34.20 8.23 7.52
N SER A 291 -34.41 9.09 6.51
CA SER A 291 -35.70 9.74 6.29
C SER A 291 -36.79 8.73 5.94
N ARG A 292 -36.50 7.77 5.06
CA ARG A 292 -37.42 6.69 4.69
C ARG A 292 -37.80 5.84 5.91
N LEU A 293 -36.82 5.37 6.67
CA LEU A 293 -37.07 4.54 7.85
C LEU A 293 -37.83 5.29 8.97
N VAL A 294 -37.54 6.58 9.17
CA VAL A 294 -38.29 7.44 10.12
C VAL A 294 -39.73 7.64 9.66
N PHE A 295 -39.97 7.73 8.35
CA PHE A 295 -41.31 7.84 7.80
C PHE A 295 -42.11 6.53 7.98
N GLU A 296 -41.51 5.37 7.67
CA GLU A 296 -42.12 4.04 7.86
C GLU A 296 -42.44 3.75 9.34
N ASP A 297 -41.68 4.33 10.25
CA ASP A 297 -41.94 4.32 11.70
C ASP A 297 -43.06 5.29 12.14
N GLY A 298 -43.72 5.96 11.19
CA GLY A 298 -44.86 6.85 11.42
C GLY A 298 -44.50 8.29 11.81
N ARG A 299 -43.21 8.67 11.78
CA ARG A 299 -42.73 10.00 12.19
C ARG A 299 -42.46 10.92 10.99
N ALA A 300 -43.48 11.10 10.14
CA ALA A 300 -43.40 11.86 8.88
C ALA A 300 -42.79 13.28 9.01
N ARG A 301 -43.18 14.05 10.05
CA ARG A 301 -42.61 15.41 10.27
C ARG A 301 -41.10 15.38 10.55
N ARG A 302 -40.62 14.35 11.24
CA ARG A 302 -39.18 14.19 11.52
C ARG A 302 -38.44 13.79 10.26
N ALA A 303 -39.00 12.89 9.45
CA ALA A 303 -38.44 12.52 8.15
C ALA A 303 -38.31 13.75 7.23
N GLN A 304 -39.36 14.56 7.13
CA GLN A 304 -39.35 15.80 6.36
C GLN A 304 -38.20 16.74 6.81
N LYS A 305 -38.03 16.92 8.12
CA LYS A 305 -36.97 17.78 8.65
C LYS A 305 -35.57 17.27 8.30
N ILE A 306 -35.34 15.95 8.36
CA ILE A 306 -34.05 15.36 7.97
C ILE A 306 -33.72 15.69 6.51
N ILE A 307 -34.72 15.59 5.62
CA ILE A 307 -34.55 15.95 4.21
C ILE A 307 -34.28 17.44 4.03
N GLU A 308 -35.05 18.32 4.69
CA GLU A 308 -34.81 19.77 4.61
C GLU A 308 -33.39 20.15 5.04
N ASP A 309 -32.88 19.54 6.11
CA ASP A 309 -31.52 19.76 6.62
C ASP A 309 -30.45 19.27 5.61
N ALA A 310 -30.68 18.12 4.97
CA ALA A 310 -29.76 17.54 3.99
C ALA A 310 -29.79 18.29 2.65
N TRP A 311 -30.97 18.70 2.20
CA TRP A 311 -31.19 19.44 0.95
C TRP A 311 -30.50 20.80 0.96
N ALA A 312 -30.45 21.47 2.13
CA ALA A 312 -29.73 22.73 2.27
C ALA A 312 -28.20 22.60 2.00
N ARG A 313 -27.64 21.39 2.11
CA ARG A 313 -26.22 21.11 1.86
C ARG A 313 -26.00 20.54 0.46
N SER A 314 -26.70 19.46 0.15
CA SER A 314 -26.50 18.66 -1.07
C SER A 314 -27.86 18.18 -1.62
N PRO A 315 -28.56 18.99 -2.43
CA PRO A 315 -29.77 18.55 -3.12
C PRO A 315 -29.49 17.33 -4.01
N HIS A 316 -30.36 16.32 -3.96
CA HIS A 316 -30.14 15.05 -4.65
C HIS A 316 -31.46 14.35 -5.02
N PRO A 317 -31.55 13.61 -6.14
CA PRO A 317 -32.77 12.90 -6.53
C PRO A 317 -33.29 11.93 -5.46
N ASP A 318 -32.43 11.13 -4.83
CA ASP A 318 -32.84 10.19 -3.77
C ASP A 318 -33.57 10.90 -2.61
N LEU A 319 -33.15 12.12 -2.25
CA LEU A 319 -33.86 12.93 -1.24
C LEU A 319 -35.21 13.42 -1.76
N ALA A 320 -35.28 13.80 -3.05
CA ALA A 320 -36.50 14.26 -3.68
C ALA A 320 -37.55 13.13 -3.74
N ASP A 321 -37.13 11.92 -4.08
CA ASP A 321 -38.01 10.75 -4.15
C ASP A 321 -38.62 10.47 -2.78
N VAL A 322 -37.80 10.34 -1.74
CA VAL A 322 -38.31 10.14 -0.36
C VAL A 322 -39.22 11.32 0.05
N PHE A 323 -38.88 12.57 -0.28
CA PHE A 323 -39.68 13.74 0.11
C PHE A 323 -41.08 13.79 -0.51
N LEU A 324 -41.20 13.32 -1.76
CA LEU A 324 -42.48 13.25 -2.47
C LEU A 324 -43.35 12.11 -1.92
N ASP A 325 -42.74 11.05 -1.36
CA ASP A 325 -43.42 9.87 -0.85
C ASP A 325 -43.85 9.95 0.64
N ILE A 326 -43.26 10.83 1.46
CA ILE A 326 -43.56 10.97 2.91
C ILE A 326 -45.05 11.28 3.22
N PHE A 327 -45.84 11.77 2.26
CA PHE A 327 -47.27 12.04 2.46
C PHE A 327 -48.11 11.49 1.30
N PRO A 328 -48.42 10.18 1.28
CA PRO A 328 -49.06 9.55 0.13
C PRO A 328 -50.50 10.01 -0.12
N VAL A 329 -51.22 10.45 0.92
CA VAL A 329 -52.65 10.83 0.86
C VAL A 329 -52.83 12.35 0.62
N GLU A 330 -51.77 13.13 0.45
CA GLU A 330 -51.90 14.57 0.25
C GLU A 330 -52.37 14.94 -1.17
N ALA A 331 -53.07 16.07 -1.30
CA ALA A 331 -53.48 16.60 -2.59
C ALA A 331 -52.28 17.11 -3.39
N ALA A 332 -52.31 16.96 -4.73
CA ALA A 332 -51.18 17.33 -5.59
C ALA A 332 -50.75 18.81 -5.46
N GLU A 333 -51.70 19.74 -5.26
CA GLU A 333 -51.42 21.16 -5.00
C GLU A 333 -50.67 21.39 -3.67
N GLN A 334 -50.99 20.60 -2.64
CA GLN A 334 -50.27 20.67 -1.36
C GLN A 334 -48.85 20.13 -1.50
N ARG A 335 -48.68 19.03 -2.27
CA ARG A 335 -47.37 18.48 -2.62
C ARG A 335 -46.51 19.51 -3.37
N LEU A 336 -47.08 20.20 -4.35
CA LEU A 336 -46.40 21.28 -5.07
C LEU A 336 -45.97 22.42 -4.14
N LYS A 337 -46.85 22.84 -3.22
CA LYS A 337 -46.50 23.85 -2.23
C LYS A 337 -45.32 23.43 -1.34
N ARG A 338 -45.28 22.17 -0.88
CA ARG A 338 -44.14 21.63 -0.13
C ARG A 338 -42.87 21.56 -0.96
N ALA A 339 -42.97 21.07 -2.21
CA ALA A 339 -41.84 21.00 -3.14
C ALA A 339 -41.21 22.38 -3.36
N ARG A 340 -42.03 23.43 -3.57
CA ARG A 340 -41.56 24.82 -3.65
C ARG A 340 -40.87 25.29 -2.37
N ALA A 341 -41.40 24.93 -1.21
CA ALA A 341 -40.78 25.29 0.08
C ALA A 341 -39.41 24.60 0.26
N LEU A 342 -39.26 23.35 -0.15
CA LEU A 342 -37.97 22.64 -0.13
C LEU A 342 -36.99 23.24 -1.14
N ALA A 343 -37.43 23.48 -2.36
CA ALA A 343 -36.62 24.12 -3.41
C ALA A 343 -36.09 25.50 -2.98
N GLY A 344 -36.88 26.27 -2.21
CA GLY A 344 -36.46 27.55 -1.65
C GLY A 344 -35.27 27.48 -0.69
N ARG A 345 -34.88 26.30 -0.20
CA ARG A 345 -33.65 26.11 0.60
C ARG A 345 -32.38 26.14 -0.26
N ASN A 346 -32.49 25.79 -1.55
CA ASN A 346 -31.39 25.84 -2.50
C ASN A 346 -31.93 26.15 -3.91
N PRO A 347 -32.29 27.41 -4.18
CA PRO A 347 -33.08 27.79 -5.36
C PRO A 347 -32.33 27.63 -6.68
N ASP A 348 -31.00 27.76 -6.69
CA ASP A 348 -30.19 27.77 -7.92
C ASP A 348 -29.81 26.36 -8.39
N HIS A 349 -30.08 25.32 -7.58
CA HIS A 349 -29.68 23.96 -7.89
C HIS A 349 -30.68 23.27 -8.83
N VAL A 350 -30.17 22.56 -9.84
CA VAL A 350 -31.00 21.85 -10.84
C VAL A 350 -32.01 20.90 -10.21
N GLU A 351 -31.63 20.17 -9.15
CA GLU A 351 -32.55 19.27 -8.44
C GLU A 351 -33.73 19.99 -7.79
N SER A 352 -33.59 21.25 -7.39
CA SER A 352 -34.70 22.04 -6.85
C SER A 352 -35.72 22.37 -7.93
N HIS A 353 -35.26 22.73 -9.13
CA HIS A 353 -36.13 22.94 -10.29
C HIS A 353 -36.80 21.65 -10.74
N VAL A 354 -36.05 20.53 -10.81
CA VAL A 354 -36.57 19.21 -11.16
C VAL A 354 -37.63 18.74 -10.15
N LEU A 355 -37.39 18.93 -8.84
CA LEU A 355 -38.35 18.62 -7.78
C LEU A 355 -39.67 19.39 -7.96
N VAL A 356 -39.59 20.71 -8.18
CA VAL A 356 -40.79 21.54 -8.37
C VAL A 356 -41.51 21.16 -9.66
N ALA A 357 -40.78 20.91 -10.74
CA ALA A 357 -41.35 20.48 -12.02
C ALA A 357 -42.12 19.17 -11.88
N ARG A 358 -41.54 18.15 -11.25
CA ARG A 358 -42.23 16.86 -10.97
C ARG A 358 -43.51 17.06 -10.17
N ALA A 359 -43.46 17.87 -9.12
CA ALA A 359 -44.65 18.14 -8.30
C ALA A 359 -45.71 18.96 -9.07
N ALA A 360 -45.29 19.87 -9.96
CA ALA A 360 -46.18 20.69 -10.77
C ALA A 360 -46.86 19.88 -11.88
N ILE A 361 -46.16 18.96 -12.53
CA ILE A 361 -46.73 17.99 -13.48
C ILE A 361 -47.81 17.15 -12.77
N ALA A 362 -47.52 16.62 -11.59
CA ALA A 362 -48.49 15.86 -10.80
C ALA A 362 -49.74 16.69 -10.40
N ALA A 363 -49.57 18.01 -10.20
CA ALA A 363 -50.66 18.94 -9.94
C ALA A 363 -51.36 19.48 -11.21
N ARG A 364 -50.95 19.02 -12.41
CA ARG A 364 -51.42 19.54 -13.71
C ARG A 364 -51.18 21.04 -13.91
N ARG A 365 -50.15 21.58 -13.26
CA ARG A 365 -49.67 22.97 -13.40
C ARG A 365 -48.56 23.01 -14.45
N PHE A 366 -48.92 22.74 -15.71
CA PHE A 366 -47.92 22.53 -16.78
C PHE A 366 -47.10 23.79 -17.09
N ASP A 367 -47.71 24.98 -17.05
CA ASP A 367 -46.97 26.24 -17.24
C ASP A 367 -45.89 26.42 -16.17
N ASP A 368 -46.25 26.21 -14.90
CA ASP A 368 -45.32 26.29 -13.77
C ASP A 368 -44.17 25.26 -13.92
N ALA A 369 -44.47 24.05 -14.37
CA ALA A 369 -43.46 23.01 -14.59
C ALA A 369 -42.52 23.35 -15.75
N ARG A 370 -43.04 23.93 -16.84
CA ARG A 370 -42.25 24.37 -17.99
C ARG A 370 -41.29 25.49 -17.59
N GLU A 371 -41.75 26.44 -16.80
CA GLU A 371 -40.92 27.54 -16.29
C GLU A 371 -39.69 27.03 -15.53
N GLN A 372 -39.83 25.96 -14.74
CA GLN A 372 -38.70 25.38 -14.00
C GLN A 372 -37.68 24.66 -14.90
N LEU A 373 -38.13 24.03 -15.99
CA LEU A 373 -37.28 23.18 -16.81
C LEU A 373 -36.69 23.88 -18.04
N ILE A 374 -37.26 25.00 -18.49
CA ILE A 374 -36.90 25.60 -19.78
C ILE A 374 -35.43 26.03 -19.86
N ALA A 375 -34.85 26.51 -18.76
CA ALA A 375 -33.45 26.89 -18.68
C ALA A 375 -32.48 25.69 -18.77
N TYR A 376 -32.97 24.48 -18.50
CA TYR A 376 -32.20 23.24 -18.57
C TYR A 376 -32.54 22.39 -19.79
N ALA A 377 -33.54 22.81 -20.57
CA ALA A 377 -33.98 22.12 -21.78
C ALA A 377 -33.03 22.35 -22.98
N GLU A 378 -32.19 23.40 -22.93
CA GLU A 378 -31.24 23.80 -23.96
C GLU A 378 -29.94 24.34 -23.31
N PRO A 379 -28.75 24.22 -23.94
CA PRO A 379 -28.47 23.58 -25.23
C PRO A 379 -28.31 22.05 -25.16
N PHE A 380 -27.98 21.48 -23.99
CA PHE A 380 -27.75 20.04 -23.81
C PHE A 380 -28.59 19.48 -22.65
N PRO A 381 -29.87 19.16 -22.87
CA PRO A 381 -30.73 18.61 -21.82
C PRO A 381 -30.28 17.20 -21.43
N SER A 382 -30.31 16.89 -20.13
CA SER A 382 -30.10 15.52 -19.67
C SER A 382 -31.26 14.61 -20.09
N ARG A 383 -31.03 13.29 -20.09
CA ARG A 383 -32.08 12.32 -20.39
C ARG A 383 -33.31 12.50 -19.51
N ARG A 384 -33.15 12.69 -18.20
CA ARG A 384 -34.26 12.95 -17.25
C ARG A 384 -35.01 14.23 -17.57
N ILE A 385 -34.33 15.31 -17.95
CA ILE A 385 -35.00 16.56 -18.33
C ILE A 385 -35.84 16.35 -19.60
N CYS A 386 -35.31 15.67 -20.61
CA CYS A 386 -36.07 15.31 -21.81
C CYS A 386 -37.31 14.46 -21.47
N MET A 387 -37.18 13.49 -20.56
CA MET A 387 -38.31 12.66 -20.12
C MET A 387 -39.38 13.49 -19.41
N LEU A 388 -39.00 14.44 -18.54
CA LEU A 388 -39.95 15.33 -17.85
C LEU A 388 -40.63 16.30 -18.84
N MET A 389 -39.91 16.80 -19.85
CA MET A 389 -40.50 17.62 -20.90
C MET A 389 -41.48 16.84 -21.78
N ALA A 390 -41.22 15.55 -22.00
CA ALA A 390 -42.15 14.66 -22.70
C ALA A 390 -43.44 14.42 -21.89
N GLU A 391 -43.31 14.13 -20.59
CA GLU A 391 -44.44 13.94 -19.66
C GLU A 391 -45.29 15.22 -19.55
N LEU A 392 -44.64 16.38 -19.47
CA LEU A 392 -45.29 17.68 -19.49
C LEU A 392 -46.09 17.92 -20.79
N SER A 393 -45.49 17.60 -21.94
CA SER A 393 -46.13 17.74 -23.26
C SER A 393 -47.33 16.80 -23.43
N GLU A 394 -47.20 15.58 -22.91
CA GLU A 394 -48.28 14.58 -22.91
C GLU A 394 -49.47 15.06 -22.06
N GLY A 395 -49.18 15.61 -20.87
CA GLY A 395 -50.20 16.19 -19.99
C GLY A 395 -50.97 17.37 -20.62
N MET A 396 -50.34 18.12 -21.53
CA MET A 396 -50.97 19.20 -22.31
C MET A 396 -51.71 18.70 -23.56
N GLY A 397 -51.55 17.42 -23.93
CA GLY A 397 -52.15 16.82 -25.13
C GLY A 397 -51.35 17.04 -26.42
N ASP A 398 -50.12 17.54 -26.37
CA ASP A 398 -49.26 17.71 -27.54
C ASP A 398 -48.41 16.47 -27.80
N MET A 399 -49.02 15.50 -28.48
CA MET A 399 -48.35 14.24 -28.87
C MET A 399 -47.23 14.45 -29.89
N GLY A 400 -47.14 15.60 -30.56
CA GLY A 400 -46.03 15.95 -31.45
C GLY A 400 -44.79 16.25 -30.63
N ALA A 401 -44.90 17.19 -29.69
CA ALA A 401 -43.83 17.57 -28.78
C ALA A 401 -43.40 16.40 -27.88
N THR A 402 -44.33 15.57 -27.38
CA THR A 402 -43.98 14.37 -26.61
C THR A 402 -43.04 13.44 -27.39
N ARG A 403 -43.37 13.12 -28.65
CA ARG A 403 -42.53 12.25 -29.49
C ARG A 403 -41.17 12.88 -29.77
N GLU A 404 -41.14 14.19 -29.98
CA GLU A 404 -39.89 14.92 -30.17
C GLU A 404 -38.99 14.82 -28.95
N TRP A 405 -39.49 15.11 -27.75
CA TRP A 405 -38.72 15.03 -26.51
C TRP A 405 -38.29 13.60 -26.18
N LEU A 406 -39.14 12.60 -26.45
CA LEU A 406 -38.75 11.20 -26.33
C LEU A 406 -37.65 10.82 -27.34
N SER A 407 -37.68 11.35 -28.57
CA SER A 407 -36.61 11.14 -29.54
C SER A 407 -35.30 11.80 -29.10
N ARG A 408 -35.37 13.01 -28.54
CA ARG A 408 -34.22 13.73 -27.98
C ARG A 408 -33.62 12.96 -26.78
N SER A 409 -34.44 12.36 -25.91
CA SER A 409 -33.97 11.66 -24.72
C SER A 409 -33.06 10.45 -25.03
N VAL A 410 -33.21 9.83 -26.21
CA VAL A 410 -32.36 8.71 -26.67
C VAL A 410 -30.92 9.16 -26.92
N LYS A 411 -30.73 10.39 -27.40
CA LYS A 411 -29.41 10.96 -27.72
C LYS A 411 -28.86 11.85 -26.60
N ALA A 412 -29.69 12.16 -25.60
CA ALA A 412 -29.32 13.03 -24.49
C ALA A 412 -28.22 12.40 -23.63
N PRO A 413 -27.31 13.21 -23.04
CA PRO A 413 -26.38 12.73 -22.04
C PRO A 413 -27.12 12.09 -20.86
N ALA A 414 -26.52 11.03 -20.31
CA ALA A 414 -27.07 10.39 -19.12
C ALA A 414 -26.97 11.34 -17.92
N ASP A 415 -27.96 11.23 -17.03
CA ASP A 415 -27.97 11.96 -15.77
C ASP A 415 -26.81 11.54 -14.86
N ALA A 416 -26.58 12.35 -13.83
CA ALA A 416 -25.67 11.99 -12.75
C ALA A 416 -26.04 10.63 -12.15
N GLN A 417 -25.02 9.84 -11.88
CA GLN A 417 -25.09 8.52 -11.29
C GLN A 417 -23.94 8.38 -10.29
N TRP A 418 -24.00 7.35 -9.45
CA TRP A 418 -22.87 6.98 -8.63
C TRP A 418 -21.81 6.31 -9.51
N VAL A 419 -20.63 6.92 -9.57
CA VAL A 419 -19.50 6.47 -10.38
C VAL A 419 -18.28 6.25 -9.50
N ALA A 420 -17.61 5.11 -9.69
CA ALA A 420 -16.33 4.78 -9.05
C ALA A 420 -15.57 3.79 -9.92
N ASP A 421 -14.28 4.00 -10.18
CA ASP A 421 -13.40 3.04 -10.87
C ASP A 421 -13.98 2.43 -12.17
N GLY A 422 -14.70 3.22 -12.96
CA GLY A 422 -15.37 2.76 -14.20
C GLY A 422 -16.68 2.00 -13.97
N TYR A 423 -17.05 1.68 -12.73
CA TYR A 423 -18.35 1.18 -12.34
C TYR A 423 -19.37 2.32 -12.23
N ARG A 424 -20.61 2.05 -12.65
CA ARG A 424 -21.73 3.01 -12.66
C ARG A 424 -22.98 2.36 -12.11
N THR A 425 -23.68 3.05 -11.22
CA THR A 425 -24.93 2.57 -10.62
C THR A 425 -25.85 3.73 -10.27
N THR A 426 -27.15 3.48 -10.27
CA THR A 426 -28.15 4.42 -9.76
C THR A 426 -28.26 4.35 -8.24
N ASN A 427 -27.95 3.19 -7.65
CA ASN A 427 -28.08 2.94 -6.22
C ASN A 427 -26.70 2.97 -5.57
N TRP A 428 -26.54 3.81 -4.55
CA TRP A 428 -25.31 3.87 -3.78
C TRP A 428 -25.07 2.59 -2.97
N ALA A 429 -23.80 2.21 -2.82
CA ALA A 429 -23.36 1.14 -1.93
C ALA A 429 -22.08 1.56 -1.16
N PRO A 430 -21.80 0.99 0.00
CA PRO A 430 -20.57 1.29 0.76
C PRO A 430 -19.27 0.89 0.04
N VAL A 431 -19.34 -0.15 -0.78
CA VAL A 431 -18.20 -0.76 -1.48
C VAL A 431 -18.51 -0.92 -2.96
N VAL A 432 -17.53 -0.64 -3.81
CA VAL A 432 -17.61 -0.87 -5.26
C VAL A 432 -17.57 -2.38 -5.54
N PRO A 433 -18.59 -2.98 -6.19
CA PRO A 433 -18.66 -4.43 -6.37
C PRO A 433 -17.49 -5.04 -7.15
N THR A 434 -16.94 -4.30 -8.12
CA THR A 434 -15.86 -4.77 -9.00
C THR A 434 -14.48 -4.65 -8.34
N THR A 435 -14.14 -3.47 -7.82
CA THR A 435 -12.80 -3.20 -7.25
C THR A 435 -12.69 -3.54 -5.77
N GLY A 436 -13.81 -3.57 -5.04
CA GLY A 436 -13.80 -3.68 -3.59
C GLY A 436 -13.39 -2.38 -2.88
N ALA A 437 -13.29 -1.25 -3.60
CA ALA A 437 -12.95 0.04 -3.01
C ALA A 437 -14.07 0.52 -2.08
N PHE A 438 -13.69 0.93 -0.86
CA PHE A 438 -14.60 1.42 0.17
C PHE A 438 -14.78 2.94 0.07
N ASP A 439 -16.02 3.44 0.22
CA ASP A 439 -16.37 4.88 0.17
C ASP A 439 -15.83 5.61 -1.07
N ALA A 440 -15.86 4.94 -2.23
CA ALA A 440 -15.29 5.43 -3.48
C ALA A 440 -16.32 6.03 -4.45
N PHE A 441 -17.62 5.94 -4.14
CA PHE A 441 -18.68 6.41 -5.03
C PHE A 441 -18.83 7.93 -5.00
N GLU A 442 -18.74 8.53 -6.19
CA GLU A 442 -19.00 9.96 -6.40
C GLU A 442 -20.26 10.16 -7.25
N TRP A 443 -21.08 11.13 -6.88
CA TRP A 443 -22.26 11.51 -7.66
C TRP A 443 -21.88 12.50 -8.76
N ARG A 444 -21.86 12.04 -10.02
CA ARG A 444 -21.55 12.91 -11.17
C ARG A 444 -22.14 12.40 -12.47
N ALA A 445 -22.33 13.31 -13.42
CA ALA A 445 -22.68 12.93 -14.79
C ALA A 445 -21.57 12.02 -15.37
N PRO A 446 -21.92 10.84 -15.91
CA PRO A 446 -20.94 9.99 -16.55
C PRO A 446 -20.37 10.70 -17.77
N THR A 447 -19.05 10.82 -17.83
CA THR A 447 -18.37 11.20 -19.07
C THR A 447 -18.64 10.09 -20.08
N ASN A 448 -19.39 10.41 -21.14
CA ASN A 448 -19.68 9.51 -22.24
C ASN A 448 -18.39 9.28 -23.06
N ALA A 449 -17.47 8.46 -22.57
CA ALA A 449 -16.60 7.69 -23.44
C ALA A 449 -17.38 6.43 -23.82
N VAL A 450 -18.29 6.55 -24.78
CA VAL A 450 -18.68 5.39 -25.57
C VAL A 450 -17.44 5.06 -26.38
N MET A 451 -16.61 4.13 -25.90
CA MET A 451 -15.67 3.42 -26.76
C MET A 451 -16.44 2.22 -27.33
N PRO A 452 -16.88 2.24 -28.60
CA PRO A 452 -17.25 1.01 -29.26
C PRO A 452 -15.95 0.23 -29.45
N ILE A 453 -15.85 -0.93 -28.84
CA ILE A 453 -14.82 -1.89 -29.20
C ILE A 453 -15.08 -2.27 -30.66
N GLY A 454 -14.21 -1.81 -31.55
CA GLY A 454 -14.16 -2.22 -32.95
C GLY A 454 -14.76 -1.22 -33.95
N SER A 455 -13.99 -0.21 -34.34
CA SER A 455 -13.55 0.00 -35.73
C SER A 455 -12.89 1.37 -35.87
N SER A 456 -11.81 1.36 -36.63
CA SER A 456 -10.84 2.43 -36.86
C SER A 456 -11.42 3.67 -37.56
N SER A 457 -11.15 4.85 -37.00
CA SER A 457 -10.74 6.07 -37.73
C SER A 457 -10.44 7.18 -36.73
N THR A 458 -9.17 7.29 -36.36
CA THR A 458 -8.68 8.15 -35.27
C THR A 458 -8.44 9.61 -35.69
N GLU A 459 -8.87 10.04 -36.86
CA GLU A 459 -8.60 11.41 -37.34
C GLU A 459 -9.81 12.36 -37.25
N GLU A 460 -11.04 11.86 -37.47
CA GLU A 460 -12.24 12.72 -37.36
C GLU A 460 -12.66 12.99 -35.90
N ALA A 461 -12.40 12.04 -35.00
CA ALA A 461 -12.71 12.19 -33.57
C ALA A 461 -11.77 13.18 -32.85
N MET A 462 -10.51 13.28 -33.29
CA MET A 462 -9.57 14.27 -32.75
C MET A 462 -9.87 15.69 -33.24
N ALA A 463 -10.40 15.86 -34.46
CA ALA A 463 -10.82 17.15 -34.98
C ALA A 463 -12.06 17.71 -34.23
N GLN A 464 -13.02 16.87 -33.87
CA GLN A 464 -14.21 17.28 -33.12
C GLN A 464 -13.95 17.48 -31.61
N ALA A 465 -12.98 16.78 -31.03
CA ALA A 465 -12.58 16.99 -29.63
C ALA A 465 -11.78 18.29 -29.43
N ALA A 466 -11.06 18.76 -30.45
CA ALA A 466 -10.33 20.03 -30.40
C ALA A 466 -11.26 21.26 -30.46
N GLU A 467 -12.45 21.13 -31.06
CA GLU A 467 -13.42 22.23 -31.19
C GLU A 467 -14.35 22.38 -29.96
N ALA A 468 -14.42 21.35 -29.09
CA ALA A 468 -15.26 21.36 -27.89
C ALA A 468 -14.56 21.83 -26.60
N VAL A 469 -13.26 22.15 -26.65
CA VAL A 469 -12.55 22.79 -25.54
C VAL A 469 -12.37 24.29 -25.84
N VAL A 470 -13.48 25.03 -25.84
CA VAL A 470 -13.44 26.47 -25.62
C VAL A 470 -13.53 26.68 -24.11
N LEU A 471 -12.37 26.76 -23.45
CA LEU A 471 -12.27 27.43 -22.16
C LEU A 471 -12.72 28.89 -22.36
N PRO A 472 -13.50 29.48 -21.42
CA PRO A 472 -13.84 30.89 -21.51
C PRO A 472 -12.56 31.73 -21.54
N ALA A 473 -12.45 32.59 -22.55
CA ALA A 473 -11.34 33.52 -22.70
C ALA A 473 -11.17 34.37 -21.42
N PRO A 474 -9.93 34.65 -20.99
CA PRO A 474 -9.69 35.57 -19.88
C PRO A 474 -10.25 36.95 -20.21
N VAL A 475 -10.94 37.56 -19.24
CA VAL A 475 -11.40 38.95 -19.29
C VAL A 475 -10.21 39.86 -19.62
N GLU A 476 -10.33 40.58 -20.73
CA GLU A 476 -9.33 41.53 -21.20
C GLU A 476 -9.37 42.78 -20.32
N VAL A 477 -8.35 42.93 -19.47
CA VAL A 477 -8.06 44.15 -18.72
C VAL A 477 -7.42 45.15 -19.69
N PRO A 478 -7.86 46.43 -19.76
CA PRO A 478 -7.27 47.38 -20.68
C PRO A 478 -5.84 47.74 -20.25
N ALA A 479 -4.87 47.48 -21.13
CA ALA A 479 -3.46 47.79 -20.91
C ALA A 479 -3.17 49.31 -21.07
N PRO A 480 -2.18 49.86 -20.34
CA PRO A 480 -1.79 51.27 -20.40
C PRO A 480 -1.01 51.62 -21.68
N PRO A 481 -0.88 52.91 -22.06
CA PRO A 481 -0.35 53.32 -23.36
C PRO A 481 1.18 53.18 -23.48
N THR A 482 1.64 52.74 -24.65
CA THR A 482 3.05 52.63 -25.03
C THR A 482 3.58 53.93 -25.67
N PRO A 483 4.81 54.40 -25.37
CA PRO A 483 5.45 55.54 -26.03
C PRO A 483 6.12 55.20 -27.40
N PRO A 484 6.49 56.19 -28.23
CA PRO A 484 6.70 56.03 -29.67
C PRO A 484 8.13 55.62 -30.10
N ALA A 485 8.21 55.19 -31.37
CA ALA A 485 9.34 54.61 -32.11
C ALA A 485 10.54 55.55 -32.36
N PRO A 486 11.68 55.00 -32.85
CA PRO A 486 12.26 55.49 -34.11
C PRO A 486 12.83 54.37 -35.03
N VAL A 487 12.44 54.28 -36.30
CA VAL A 487 12.98 54.84 -37.58
C VAL A 487 13.76 53.79 -38.42
N GLU A 488 13.40 53.78 -39.72
CA GLU A 488 13.93 53.13 -40.93
C GLU A 488 15.44 52.79 -40.99
N ASP A 489 15.79 51.62 -41.57
CA ASP A 489 16.17 51.53 -42.99
C ASP A 489 16.37 50.07 -43.46
N ALA A 490 15.93 49.79 -44.69
CA ALA A 490 16.18 48.58 -45.48
C ALA A 490 17.48 48.79 -46.35
N PRO A 491 17.97 47.86 -47.22
CA PRO A 491 17.33 46.63 -47.70
C PRO A 491 18.24 45.38 -47.96
N VAL A 492 17.57 44.22 -47.99
CA VAL A 492 17.60 43.14 -49.02
C VAL A 492 18.94 42.62 -49.56
N ASN A 493 19.21 41.32 -49.37
CA ASN A 493 19.21 40.34 -50.49
C ASN A 493 19.17 38.86 -50.05
N ARG A 494 18.32 38.09 -50.72
CA ARG A 494 18.22 36.60 -50.77
C ARG A 494 19.07 36.13 -52.02
N PRO A 495 19.22 34.84 -52.41
CA PRO A 495 18.61 33.57 -51.93
C PRO A 495 19.49 32.29 -51.96
N ALA A 496 18.84 31.15 -51.63
CA ALA A 496 18.98 29.77 -52.15
C ALA A 496 20.22 28.93 -51.74
N SER A 497 20.02 27.84 -50.96
CA SER A 497 19.92 26.42 -51.40
C SER A 497 21.29 25.87 -51.89
N THR A 498 21.83 24.75 -51.42
CA THR A 498 21.29 23.38 -51.49
C THR A 498 22.24 22.44 -50.71
N ASP A 499 21.71 21.26 -50.36
CA ASP A 499 22.32 20.11 -49.69
C ASP A 499 23.72 19.65 -50.16
N ILE A 500 24.39 18.85 -49.31
CA ILE A 500 24.88 17.46 -49.57
C ILE A 500 26.02 17.12 -48.58
N THR A 501 25.74 16.23 -47.61
CA THR A 501 26.68 15.32 -46.90
C THR A 501 27.18 14.22 -47.89
N PRO A 502 28.18 13.33 -47.66
CA PRO A 502 28.94 13.05 -46.44
C PRO A 502 30.42 12.58 -46.64
N ALA A 503 31.01 12.05 -45.56
CA ALA A 503 32.16 11.13 -45.49
C ALA A 503 33.55 11.81 -45.45
N GLN A 504 34.58 11.34 -44.73
CA GLN A 504 34.80 10.26 -43.77
C GLN A 504 36.24 10.44 -43.23
N VAL A 505 36.48 9.99 -41.99
CA VAL A 505 37.68 9.23 -41.53
C VAL A 505 39.01 9.96 -41.26
N ALA A 506 39.40 9.79 -39.98
CA ALA A 506 40.73 9.52 -39.41
C ALA A 506 41.80 10.62 -39.26
N SER A 507 42.01 10.95 -37.98
CA SER A 507 43.21 10.67 -37.18
C SER A 507 44.60 11.15 -37.62
N ALA A 508 45.22 11.90 -36.69
CA ALA A 508 46.61 11.84 -36.19
C ALA A 508 47.19 13.27 -36.14
N ASP A 509 47.39 13.88 -34.97
CA ASP A 509 48.41 13.63 -33.93
C ASP A 509 49.59 14.60 -34.04
N ASN A 510 49.93 15.17 -32.88
CA ASN A 510 51.20 15.75 -32.46
C ASN A 510 51.71 17.12 -32.99
N SER A 511 51.61 18.09 -32.06
CA SER A 511 52.72 18.61 -31.25
C SER A 511 53.52 19.85 -31.70
N ASN A 512 53.62 20.74 -30.71
CA ASN A 512 54.78 21.54 -30.31
C ASN A 512 54.91 22.97 -30.87
N GLU A 513 54.71 23.98 -30.01
CA GLU A 513 55.82 24.84 -29.55
C GLU A 513 55.36 25.86 -28.49
N GLN A 514 56.15 25.94 -27.43
CA GLN A 514 56.09 26.93 -26.34
C GLN A 514 57.31 27.85 -26.46
N PRO A 515 57.20 29.16 -26.16
CA PRO A 515 57.85 29.65 -24.93
C PRO A 515 57.16 30.82 -24.18
N ALA A 516 57.24 30.73 -22.85
CA ALA A 516 57.46 31.78 -21.83
C ALA A 516 56.55 33.03 -21.68
N ALA A 517 55.73 33.02 -20.62
CA ALA A 517 55.51 33.98 -19.50
C ALA A 517 55.88 35.50 -19.64
N PRO A 518 55.19 36.45 -18.93
CA PRO A 518 54.66 36.29 -17.56
C PRO A 518 53.34 37.01 -17.17
N ALA A 519 52.90 36.70 -15.93
CA ALA A 519 52.22 37.56 -14.94
C ALA A 519 50.68 37.46 -14.72
N LYS A 520 50.35 36.68 -13.67
CA LYS A 520 49.69 37.07 -12.40
C LYS A 520 48.16 37.34 -12.31
N VAL A 521 47.53 36.58 -11.38
CA VAL A 521 46.28 36.80 -10.59
C VAL A 521 44.98 36.57 -11.39
N ALA A 522 43.98 35.76 -11.02
CA ALA A 522 43.48 35.26 -9.73
C ALA A 522 42.98 33.80 -9.84
N ALA A 523 42.92 33.12 -8.69
CA ALA A 523 42.62 31.69 -8.55
C ALA A 523 41.11 31.33 -8.67
N PRO A 524 40.82 30.05 -8.98
CA PRO A 524 39.49 29.51 -9.28
C PRO A 524 38.86 28.73 -8.11
N ALA A 525 37.63 28.26 -8.35
CA ALA A 525 36.85 27.35 -7.51
C ALA A 525 37.50 25.95 -7.37
N PRO A 526 37.33 25.26 -6.22
CA PRO A 526 38.10 24.06 -5.91
C PRO A 526 37.46 22.74 -6.36
N GLU A 527 38.34 21.84 -6.77
CA GLU A 527 38.14 20.39 -6.89
C GLU A 527 38.01 19.70 -5.52
N LEU A 528 37.39 18.52 -5.59
CA LEU A 528 37.13 17.53 -4.55
C LEU A 528 38.34 17.27 -3.62
N MET A 529 38.09 17.35 -2.31
CA MET A 529 39.04 16.98 -1.27
C MET A 529 38.55 15.75 -0.51
N ASP A 530 39.47 14.79 -0.39
CA ASP A 530 39.58 13.75 0.62
C ASP A 530 39.17 14.23 2.01
N ILE A 531 38.39 13.43 2.73
CA ILE A 531 38.28 13.51 4.20
C ILE A 531 38.30 12.10 4.79
N HIS A 532 39.50 11.67 5.13
CA HIS A 532 39.73 10.74 6.22
C HIS A 532 39.75 11.51 7.55
N GLU A 533 39.07 10.92 8.54
CA GLU A 533 39.29 11.04 9.99
C GLU A 533 38.70 12.26 10.74
N GLU A 534 37.62 12.02 11.50
CA GLU A 534 37.52 12.25 12.97
C GLU A 534 36.09 11.86 13.43
N ILE A 535 35.90 10.62 13.92
CA ILE A 535 34.70 10.24 14.68
C ILE A 535 35.15 9.96 16.12
N ASP A 536 34.62 10.80 16.99
CA ASP A 536 34.90 10.92 18.41
C ASP A 536 34.53 9.63 19.18
N PHE A 537 35.37 9.33 20.17
CA PHE A 537 35.42 8.08 20.92
C PHE A 537 34.35 8.10 22.03
N MET A 538 33.30 7.30 21.91
CA MET A 538 32.38 7.03 23.04
C MET A 538 33.08 6.04 24.00
N PRO A 539 33.23 6.32 25.30
CA PRO A 539 33.79 5.35 26.25
C PRO A 539 32.83 4.17 26.46
N PRO A 540 33.36 2.95 26.71
CA PRO A 540 32.51 1.78 26.95
C PRO A 540 31.68 1.93 28.22
N ARG A 541 30.42 1.47 28.18
CA ARG A 541 29.55 1.33 29.35
C ARG A 541 30.18 0.35 30.35
N PRO A 542 30.08 0.59 31.68
CA PRO A 542 30.50 -0.38 32.68
C PRO A 542 29.75 -1.71 32.54
N ASP A 543 30.46 -2.82 32.68
CA ASP A 543 29.90 -4.17 32.76
C ASP A 543 28.84 -4.25 33.87
N ASP A 544 27.62 -4.64 33.50
CA ASP A 544 26.54 -4.98 34.42
C ASP A 544 26.75 -6.43 34.92
N PRO A 545 26.97 -6.68 36.22
CA PRO A 545 27.01 -8.03 36.72
C PRO A 545 25.58 -8.58 36.74
N GLY A 546 25.32 -9.59 35.90
CA GLY A 546 24.03 -10.30 35.89
C GLY A 546 23.61 -10.80 37.28
N PRO A 547 22.30 -10.99 37.52
CA PRO A 547 21.76 -11.26 38.85
C PRO A 547 22.33 -12.55 39.45
N ALA A 548 22.71 -12.48 40.72
CA ALA A 548 23.17 -13.61 41.53
C ALA A 548 22.09 -14.71 41.64
N PRO A 549 22.48 -15.99 41.80
CA PRO A 549 21.54 -17.08 42.00
C PRO A 549 20.73 -16.87 43.29
N PHE A 550 19.45 -17.21 43.22
CA PHE A 550 18.53 -17.22 44.35
C PHE A 550 18.99 -18.26 45.38
N ASP A 551 19.12 -17.84 46.64
CA ASP A 551 19.27 -18.74 47.79
C ASP A 551 17.93 -19.43 48.06
N ASP A 552 17.95 -20.77 48.08
CA ASP A 552 16.85 -21.65 48.46
C ASP A 552 16.66 -21.64 49.99
N GLU A 553 15.99 -20.64 50.57
CA GLU A 553 15.60 -20.68 52.00
C GLU A 553 14.19 -20.17 52.35
N ASP A 554 13.31 -19.88 51.38
CA ASP A 554 11.95 -19.34 51.66
C ASP A 554 10.79 -20.22 51.14
N GLU A 555 10.94 -21.56 51.16
CA GLU A 555 9.84 -22.49 50.82
C GLU A 555 9.00 -22.99 52.01
N ASP A 556 9.37 -22.68 53.27
CA ASP A 556 8.68 -23.22 54.47
C ASP A 556 7.74 -22.25 55.19
N ARG A 557 7.38 -21.11 54.59
CA ARG A 557 6.50 -20.09 55.24
C ARG A 557 5.21 -19.73 54.52
N ARG A 558 4.73 -20.57 53.59
CA ARG A 558 3.40 -20.40 52.95
C ARG A 558 2.47 -21.59 53.13
N ALA A 559 2.55 -22.25 54.29
CA ALA A 559 1.52 -23.15 54.79
C ALA A 559 0.93 -22.59 56.11
N SER A 560 0.23 -21.47 56.02
CA SER A 560 -0.82 -21.03 56.96
C SER A 560 -1.31 -19.66 56.51
N TRP A 561 -2.64 -19.48 56.58
CA TRP A 561 -3.49 -18.36 56.16
C TRP A 561 -4.21 -18.56 54.83
#